data_AF-A0A0U1WPB4-F1
#
_entry.id   AF-A0A0U1WPB4-F1
#
_cell.length_a   1.000
_cell.length_b   1.000
_cell.length_c   1.000
_cell.angle_alpha   90.00
_cell.angle_beta   90.00
_cell.angle_gamma   90.00
#
_symmetry.space_group_name_H-M   'P 1'
#
loop_
_entity.id
_entity.type
_entity.pdbx_description
1 polymer ?
#
loop_
_entity_poly.entity_id
_entity_poly.type
_entity_poly.pdbx_seq_one_letter_code
_entity_poly.pdbx_strand_id
1 'polypeptide(L)'
;MQELQPTSPRYLIKTDLTSKNKLVHLEMTERRRRKRKKIKSLEEIKIGKDFGQHSGSEEVGEGREGGSPERTRRGRKKRLRGQIHILANFSNTIATLTDLKGNVLRWASGGSSGFKNTKKKTPIAARAVVRKLIGEARTMFNITEVQVTVAG
;
A
#
# COMPACT_ATOMS: atom_id res chain seq x y z
N MET A 1 79.28 7.27 27.53
CA MET A 1 78.17 8.19 27.89
C MET A 1 77.42 8.50 26.62
N GLN A 2 76.17 8.04 26.48
CA GLN A 2 75.34 8.32 25.30
C GLN A 2 74.53 9.60 25.54
N GLU A 3 74.68 10.57 24.64
CA GLU A 3 73.91 11.81 24.60
C GLU A 3 72.42 11.54 24.37
N LEU A 4 71.59 12.00 25.31
CA LEU A 4 70.14 12.01 25.21
C LEU A 4 69.71 13.21 24.34
N GLN A 5 69.16 12.93 23.16
CA GLN A 5 68.49 13.95 22.34
C GLN A 5 67.12 14.31 22.96
N PRO A 6 66.72 15.59 22.97
CA PRO A 6 65.47 16.02 23.60
C PRO A 6 64.25 15.58 22.77
N THR A 7 63.41 14.72 23.33
CA THR A 7 62.13 14.34 22.71
C THR A 7 61.14 15.51 22.78
N SER A 8 60.65 15.96 21.62
CA SER A 8 59.62 16.99 21.51
C SER A 8 58.32 16.57 22.23
N PRO A 9 57.62 17.48 22.94
CA PRO A 9 56.37 17.14 23.60
C PRO A 9 55.28 16.91 22.55
N ARG A 10 54.86 15.64 22.39
CA ARG A 10 53.61 15.31 21.68
C ARG A 10 52.44 15.81 22.52
N TYR A 11 51.87 16.95 22.15
CA TYR A 11 50.55 17.34 22.62
C TYR A 11 49.53 16.28 22.17
N LEU A 12 49.16 15.41 23.10
CA LEU A 12 48.08 14.45 22.93
C LEU A 12 46.76 15.23 23.01
N ILE A 13 46.33 15.82 21.90
CA ILE A 13 44.95 16.29 21.78
C ILE A 13 44.07 15.04 21.73
N LYS A 14 43.67 14.55 22.91
CA LYS A 14 42.55 13.62 23.04
C LYS A 14 41.27 14.35 22.62
N THR A 15 41.09 14.57 21.32
CA THR A 15 39.75 14.87 20.83
C THR A 15 38.97 13.57 20.92
N ASP A 16 38.01 13.54 21.84
CA ASP A 16 37.05 12.47 22.04
C ASP A 16 36.48 11.97 20.69
N LEU A 17 37.04 10.88 20.16
CA LEU A 17 36.41 10.12 19.07
C LEU A 17 35.01 9.62 19.49
N THR A 18 34.79 9.45 20.80
CA THR A 18 33.50 9.09 21.41
C THR A 18 32.45 10.18 21.22
N SER A 19 32.84 11.45 21.33
CA SER A 19 31.92 12.59 21.22
C SER A 19 31.54 12.86 19.78
N LYS A 20 32.46 12.72 18.82
CA LYS A 20 32.17 12.82 17.38
C LYS A 20 31.18 11.74 16.90
N ASN A 21 31.35 10.49 17.32
CA ASN A 21 30.44 9.40 16.93
C ASN A 21 29.03 9.55 17.54
N LYS A 22 28.93 10.02 18.80
CA LYS A 22 27.63 10.39 19.40
C LYS A 22 26.97 11.55 18.65
N LEU A 23 27.74 12.58 18.26
CA LEU A 23 27.25 13.74 17.50
C LEU A 23 26.74 13.34 16.11
N VAL A 24 27.46 12.48 15.39
CA VAL A 24 27.02 11.97 14.08
C VAL A 24 25.74 11.13 14.21
N HIS A 25 25.64 10.31 15.26
CA HIS A 25 24.42 9.53 15.49
C HIS A 25 23.23 10.42 15.91
N LEU A 26 23.46 11.42 16.76
CA LEU A 26 22.45 12.42 17.12
C LEU A 26 22.01 13.23 15.89
N GLU A 27 22.95 13.66 15.05
CA GLU A 27 22.65 14.38 13.80
C GLU A 27 21.88 13.49 12.81
N MET A 28 22.25 12.20 12.67
CA MET A 28 21.46 11.25 11.86
C MET A 28 20.05 11.04 12.42
N THR A 29 19.90 10.99 13.75
CA THR A 29 18.61 10.79 14.41
C THR A 29 17.75 12.05 14.28
N GLU A 30 18.34 13.23 14.39
CA GLU A 30 17.69 14.52 14.13
C GLU A 30 17.32 14.68 12.66
N ARG A 31 18.20 14.31 11.71
CA ARG A 31 17.88 14.30 10.28
C ARG A 31 16.71 13.37 9.98
N ARG A 32 16.66 12.17 10.59
CA ARG A 32 15.52 11.25 10.49
C ARG A 32 14.25 11.84 11.11
N ARG A 33 14.35 12.53 12.25
CA ARG A 33 13.22 13.20 12.93
C ARG A 33 12.71 14.39 12.12
N ARG A 34 13.59 15.20 11.52
CA ARG A 34 13.24 16.32 10.61
C ARG A 34 12.61 15.81 9.32
N LYS A 35 13.16 14.74 8.72
CA LYS A 35 12.59 14.10 7.53
C LYS A 35 11.21 13.48 7.82
N ARG A 36 11.03 12.83 8.97
CA ARG A 36 9.74 12.33 9.45
C ARG A 36 8.73 13.45 9.72
N LYS A 37 9.13 14.55 10.38
CA LYS A 37 8.27 15.71 10.60
C LYS A 37 7.85 16.37 9.28
N LYS A 38 8.78 16.49 8.32
CA LYS A 38 8.49 17.00 6.97
C LYS A 38 7.55 16.08 6.19
N ILE A 39 7.71 14.76 6.30
CA ILE A 39 6.79 13.79 5.68
C ILE A 39 5.40 13.86 6.33
N LYS A 40 5.33 13.92 7.67
CA LYS A 40 4.07 14.01 8.39
C LYS A 40 3.32 15.32 8.10
N SER A 41 4.03 16.44 8.03
CA SER A 41 3.44 17.73 7.64
C SER A 41 3.02 17.75 6.16
N LEU A 42 3.75 17.05 5.27
CA LEU A 42 3.35 16.91 3.87
C LEU A 42 2.15 15.98 3.71
N GLU A 43 2.02 14.93 4.53
CA GLU A 43 0.82 14.08 4.60
C GLU A 43 -0.37 14.86 5.17
N GLU A 44 -0.18 15.65 6.22
CA GLU A 44 -1.23 16.52 6.79
C GLU A 44 -1.71 17.58 5.77
N ILE A 45 -0.80 18.16 4.98
CA ILE A 45 -1.16 19.10 3.87
C ILE A 45 -1.85 18.37 2.71
N LYS A 46 -1.52 17.09 2.44
CA LYS A 46 -2.17 16.28 1.39
C LYS A 46 -3.53 15.72 1.81
N ILE A 47 -3.77 15.60 3.12
CA ILE A 47 -5.05 15.18 3.70
C ILE A 47 -6.02 16.37 3.81
N GLY A 48 -5.52 17.61 3.74
CA GLY A 48 -6.32 18.82 3.91
C GLY A 48 -7.02 19.40 2.68
N LYS A 49 -7.06 18.71 1.51
CA LYS A 49 -7.75 19.27 0.32
C LYS A 49 -8.74 18.37 -0.42
N ASP A 50 -8.87 17.08 -0.12
CA ASP A 50 -9.94 16.24 -0.71
C ASP A 50 -10.41 15.11 0.24
N PHE A 51 -10.86 15.47 1.45
CA PHE A 51 -11.65 14.54 2.28
C PHE A 51 -12.86 15.26 2.87
N GLY A 52 -13.84 15.51 1.99
CA GLY A 52 -15.21 15.81 2.37
C GLY A 52 -15.88 14.58 2.98
N GLN A 53 -16.58 14.82 4.09
CA GLN A 53 -17.33 13.85 4.87
C GLN A 53 -18.45 13.22 4.05
N HIS A 54 -18.63 11.90 4.15
CA HIS A 54 -19.93 11.26 4.02
C HIS A 54 -20.10 10.25 5.16
N SER A 55 -20.40 10.79 6.33
CA SER A 55 -21.16 10.11 7.37
C SER A 55 -22.37 11.00 7.65
N GLY A 56 -23.52 10.60 7.09
CA GLY A 56 -24.79 11.30 7.26
C GLY A 56 -25.90 10.38 6.78
N SER A 57 -26.58 9.76 7.75
CA SER A 57 -28.00 9.38 7.75
C SER A 57 -28.63 9.01 6.40
N GLU A 58 -28.88 7.72 6.19
CA GLU A 58 -29.92 7.26 5.28
C GLU A 58 -31.28 7.68 5.85
N GLU A 59 -31.66 8.94 5.61
CA GLU A 59 -33.03 9.40 5.76
C GLU A 59 -33.85 8.91 4.56
N VAL A 60 -34.89 8.16 4.89
CA VAL A 60 -35.92 7.67 3.98
C VAL A 60 -36.81 8.84 3.61
N GLY A 61 -36.54 9.46 2.45
CA GLY A 61 -37.39 10.47 1.84
C GLY A 61 -38.40 9.84 0.88
N GLU A 62 -39.66 9.79 1.31
CA GLU A 62 -40.84 9.54 0.49
C GLU A 62 -40.93 10.53 -0.68
N GLY A 63 -40.97 10.00 -1.91
CA GLY A 63 -41.25 10.73 -3.14
C GLY A 63 -42.29 9.96 -3.95
N ARG A 64 -43.46 10.58 -4.10
CA ARG A 64 -44.72 10.03 -4.63
C ARG A 64 -44.64 9.60 -6.10
N GLU A 65 -45.50 8.63 -6.42
CA GLU A 65 -45.76 8.10 -7.77
C GLU A 65 -46.29 9.15 -8.75
N GLY A 66 -45.94 9.00 -10.03
CA GLY A 66 -46.64 9.69 -11.12
C GLY A 66 -45.89 9.71 -12.45
N GLY A 67 -45.81 8.57 -13.15
CA GLY A 67 -45.41 8.56 -14.56
C GLY A 67 -44.90 7.21 -15.08
N SER A 68 -45.81 6.33 -15.48
CA SER A 68 -45.55 5.30 -16.50
C SER A 68 -46.19 5.76 -17.82
N PRO A 69 -45.69 5.40 -19.03
CA PRO A 69 -44.84 4.24 -19.34
C PRO A 69 -43.71 4.50 -20.37
N GLU A 70 -42.61 3.74 -20.30
CA GLU A 70 -42.12 3.05 -21.50
C GLU A 70 -41.25 1.86 -21.08
N ARG A 71 -41.81 0.66 -21.25
CA ARG A 71 -41.10 -0.58 -21.00
C ARG A 71 -40.17 -0.84 -22.18
N THR A 72 -39.11 -0.03 -22.30
CA THR A 72 -38.00 -0.37 -23.19
C THR A 72 -37.47 -1.72 -22.71
N ARG A 73 -37.51 -2.71 -23.61
CA ARG A 73 -37.06 -4.08 -23.33
C ARG A 73 -35.73 -3.98 -22.62
N ARG A 74 -35.67 -4.41 -21.35
CA ARG A 74 -34.43 -4.47 -20.56
C ARG A 74 -33.45 -5.31 -21.37
N GLY A 75 -32.62 -4.63 -22.16
CA GLY A 75 -31.55 -5.26 -22.92
C GLY A 75 -30.72 -6.02 -21.92
N ARG A 76 -30.47 -7.30 -22.19
CA ARG A 76 -29.62 -8.12 -21.32
C ARG A 76 -28.33 -7.34 -21.09
N LYS A 77 -28.10 -6.85 -19.86
CA LYS A 77 -26.82 -6.20 -19.49
C LYS A 77 -25.72 -7.15 -19.91
N LYS A 78 -24.85 -6.70 -20.82
CA LYS A 78 -23.77 -7.52 -21.37
C LYS A 78 -22.88 -7.92 -20.19
N ARG A 79 -22.92 -9.21 -19.80
CA ARG A 79 -22.12 -9.72 -18.69
C ARG A 79 -20.66 -9.70 -19.12
N LEU A 80 -19.86 -8.85 -18.49
CA LEU A 80 -18.42 -8.81 -18.70
C LEU A 80 -17.80 -9.97 -17.90
N ARG A 81 -17.03 -10.79 -18.62
CA ARG A 81 -16.36 -12.00 -18.12
C ARG A 81 -14.87 -11.73 -18.02
N GLY A 82 -14.24 -12.25 -16.97
CA GLY A 82 -12.78 -12.23 -16.82
C GLY A 82 -12.25 -13.54 -16.24
N GLN A 83 -10.93 -13.64 -16.10
CA GLN A 83 -10.25 -14.75 -15.45
C GLN A 83 -9.43 -14.23 -14.27
N ILE A 84 -9.37 -14.99 -13.19
CA ILE A 84 -8.54 -14.70 -12.02
C ILE A 84 -7.57 -15.86 -11.83
N HIS A 85 -6.28 -15.54 -11.88
CA HIS A 85 -5.20 -16.48 -11.60
C HIS A 85 -4.67 -16.22 -10.20
N ILE A 86 -4.70 -17.22 -9.34
CA ILE A 86 -4.19 -17.16 -7.97
C ILE A 86 -2.92 -18.01 -7.90
N LEU A 87 -1.79 -17.37 -7.63
CA LEU A 87 -0.54 -18.04 -7.32
C LEU A 87 -0.33 -18.04 -5.80
N ALA A 88 -0.45 -19.21 -5.18
CA ALA A 88 -0.37 -19.41 -3.74
C ALA A 88 0.90 -20.19 -3.37
N ASN A 89 2.04 -19.49 -3.30
CA ASN A 89 3.31 -20.10 -2.90
C ASN A 89 3.56 -19.96 -1.39
N PHE A 90 4.58 -20.65 -0.86
CA PHE A 90 4.94 -20.63 0.57
C PHE A 90 5.35 -19.25 1.11
N SER A 91 5.62 -18.27 0.23
CA SER A 91 6.08 -16.94 0.61
C SER A 91 4.96 -15.89 0.60
N ASN A 92 4.01 -16.00 -0.33
CA ASN A 92 3.05 -14.97 -0.67
C ASN A 92 1.91 -15.52 -1.53
N THR A 93 0.75 -14.87 -1.46
CA THR A 93 -0.36 -15.06 -2.39
C THR A 93 -0.43 -13.87 -3.35
N ILE A 94 -0.46 -14.16 -4.64
CA ILE A 94 -0.62 -13.18 -5.71
C ILE A 94 -1.90 -13.54 -6.47
N ALA A 95 -2.78 -12.56 -6.66
CA ALA A 95 -3.99 -12.73 -7.45
C ALA A 95 -3.96 -11.74 -8.62
N THR A 96 -4.18 -12.25 -9.82
CA THR A 96 -4.11 -11.49 -11.07
C THR A 96 -5.42 -11.63 -11.80
N LEU A 97 -6.03 -10.50 -12.15
CA LEU A 97 -7.22 -10.41 -12.98
C LEU A 97 -6.77 -10.21 -14.43
N THR A 98 -7.26 -11.08 -15.31
CA THR A 98 -7.00 -11.08 -16.74
C THR A 98 -8.30 -11.02 -17.53
N ASP A 99 -8.22 -10.52 -18.76
CA ASP A 99 -9.25 -10.74 -19.77
C ASP A 99 -9.17 -12.18 -20.31
N LEU A 100 -10.18 -12.62 -21.06
CA LEU A 100 -10.24 -13.94 -21.70
C LEU A 100 -9.07 -14.20 -22.66
N LYS A 101 -8.42 -13.13 -23.15
CA LYS A 101 -7.23 -13.17 -24.00
C LYS A 101 -5.91 -13.31 -23.23
N GLY A 102 -5.96 -13.32 -21.89
CA GLY A 102 -4.77 -13.39 -21.03
C GLY A 102 -4.11 -12.04 -20.71
N ASN A 103 -4.68 -10.92 -21.17
CA ASN A 103 -4.16 -9.59 -20.85
C ASN A 103 -4.42 -9.24 -19.38
N VAL A 104 -3.39 -8.82 -18.66
CA VAL A 104 -3.50 -8.45 -17.24
C VAL A 104 -4.17 -7.10 -17.10
N LEU A 105 -5.33 -7.07 -16.42
CA LEU A 105 -6.05 -5.84 -16.09
C LEU A 105 -5.61 -5.30 -14.74
N ARG A 106 -5.49 -6.19 -13.75
CA ARG A 106 -5.15 -5.81 -12.38
C ARG A 106 -4.47 -6.94 -11.64
N TRP A 107 -3.70 -6.60 -10.61
CA TRP A 107 -3.11 -7.57 -9.72
C TRP A 107 -3.07 -7.05 -8.28
N ALA A 108 -3.08 -7.98 -7.35
CA ALA A 108 -2.91 -7.72 -5.94
C ALA A 108 -2.05 -8.83 -5.32
N SER A 109 -1.34 -8.51 -4.24
CA SER A 109 -0.52 -9.46 -3.52
C SER A 109 -0.52 -9.14 -2.02
N GLY A 110 -0.06 -10.08 -1.19
CA GLY A 110 -0.01 -9.87 0.26
C GLY A 110 0.75 -8.59 0.62
N GLY A 111 1.84 -8.30 -0.12
CA GLY A 111 2.59 -7.05 0.02
C GLY A 111 1.78 -5.80 -0.37
N SER A 112 1.05 -5.83 -1.50
CA SER A 112 0.19 -4.72 -1.95
C SER A 112 -1.01 -4.48 -1.02
N SER A 113 -1.38 -5.48 -0.23
CA SER A 113 -2.48 -5.40 0.75
C SER A 113 -2.00 -5.00 2.16
N GLY A 114 -0.73 -4.57 2.30
CA GLY A 114 -0.18 -4.05 3.55
C GLY A 114 0.41 -5.10 4.49
N PHE A 115 0.41 -6.39 4.12
CA PHE A 115 1.03 -7.43 4.93
C PHE A 115 2.55 -7.41 4.77
N LYS A 116 3.25 -7.56 5.89
CA LYS A 116 4.72 -7.55 5.96
C LYS A 116 5.24 -8.86 6.55
N ASN A 117 6.45 -9.25 6.14
CA ASN A 117 7.19 -10.40 6.65
C ASN A 117 6.35 -11.70 6.65
N THR A 118 6.38 -12.43 7.76
CA THR A 118 5.66 -13.71 7.95
C THR A 118 4.15 -13.58 7.84
N LYS A 119 3.57 -12.37 7.96
CA LYS A 119 2.14 -12.17 7.78
C LYS A 119 1.71 -12.27 6.32
N LYS A 120 2.62 -12.14 5.34
CA LYS A 120 2.32 -12.23 3.90
C LYS A 120 1.90 -13.63 3.44
N LYS A 121 2.44 -14.67 4.08
CA LYS A 121 2.16 -16.09 3.79
C LYS A 121 0.95 -16.66 4.52
N THR A 122 0.19 -15.81 5.22
CA THR A 122 -0.96 -16.26 6.01
C THR A 122 -2.24 -16.32 5.15
N PRO A 123 -3.19 -17.20 5.47
CA PRO A 123 -4.47 -17.26 4.77
C PRO A 123 -5.29 -15.97 4.91
N ILE A 124 -5.08 -15.22 6.00
CA ILE A 124 -5.68 -13.90 6.20
C ILE A 124 -5.20 -12.91 5.13
N ALA A 125 -3.91 -12.94 4.79
CA ALA A 125 -3.37 -12.13 3.72
C ALA A 125 -3.97 -12.52 2.37
N ALA A 126 -4.09 -13.81 2.07
CA ALA A 126 -4.71 -14.30 0.84
C ALA A 126 -6.15 -13.78 0.68
N ARG A 127 -6.94 -13.82 1.76
CA ARG A 127 -8.33 -13.32 1.76
C ARG A 127 -8.41 -11.82 1.49
N ALA A 128 -7.51 -11.04 2.09
CA ALA A 128 -7.44 -9.61 1.88
C ALA A 128 -7.04 -9.26 0.43
N VAL A 129 -6.10 -10.01 -0.15
CA VAL A 129 -5.67 -9.87 -1.56
C VAL A 129 -6.83 -10.07 -2.51
N VAL A 130 -7.56 -11.18 -2.36
CA VAL A 130 -8.70 -11.51 -3.21
C VAL A 130 -9.81 -10.47 -3.07
N ARG A 131 -10.10 -10.03 -1.84
CA ARG A 131 -11.13 -9.01 -1.57
C ARG A 131 -10.78 -7.67 -2.23
N LYS A 132 -9.51 -7.24 -2.18
CA LYS A 132 -9.02 -6.04 -2.86
C LYS A 132 -9.19 -6.16 -4.38
N LEU A 133 -8.76 -7.28 -4.96
CA LEU A 133 -8.85 -7.51 -6.40
C LEU A 133 -10.30 -7.53 -6.90
N ILE A 134 -11.22 -8.19 -6.19
CA ILE A 134 -12.64 -8.25 -6.56
C ILE A 134 -13.31 -6.87 -6.46
N GLY A 135 -12.94 -6.08 -5.43
CA GLY A 135 -13.43 -4.70 -5.31
C GLY A 135 -13.03 -3.85 -6.51
N GLU A 136 -11.76 -3.88 -6.88
CA GLU A 136 -11.24 -3.17 -8.07
C GLU A 136 -11.87 -3.71 -9.37
N ALA A 137 -12.05 -5.03 -9.50
CA ALA A 137 -12.67 -5.68 -10.66
C ALA A 137 -14.10 -5.18 -10.93
N ARG A 138 -14.90 -5.04 -9.86
CA ARG A 138 -16.29 -4.57 -9.95
C ARG A 138 -16.36 -3.07 -10.24
N THR A 139 -15.60 -2.27 -9.51
CA THR A 139 -15.70 -0.80 -9.62
C THR A 139 -15.10 -0.26 -10.92
N MET A 140 -13.96 -0.79 -11.36
CA MET A 140 -13.23 -0.24 -12.52
C MET A 140 -13.64 -0.89 -13.85
N PHE A 141 -13.84 -2.21 -13.85
CA PHE A 141 -14.03 -2.99 -15.07
C PHE A 141 -15.46 -3.54 -15.22
N ASN A 142 -16.32 -3.33 -14.22
CA ASN A 142 -17.72 -3.77 -14.21
C ASN A 142 -17.89 -5.27 -14.55
N ILE A 143 -16.90 -6.09 -14.15
CA ILE A 143 -16.88 -7.53 -14.39
C ILE A 143 -17.88 -8.22 -13.46
N THR A 144 -18.72 -9.05 -14.06
CA THR A 144 -19.83 -9.73 -13.36
C THR A 144 -19.57 -11.22 -13.13
N GLU A 145 -18.79 -11.84 -14.01
CA GLU A 145 -18.48 -13.26 -13.97
C GLU A 145 -16.97 -13.45 -14.09
N VAL A 146 -16.41 -14.36 -13.29
CA VAL A 146 -14.98 -14.66 -13.30
C VAL A 146 -14.74 -16.14 -13.20
N GLN A 147 -13.84 -16.67 -14.04
CA GLN A 147 -13.29 -18.01 -13.90
C GLN A 147 -12.04 -17.95 -13.04
N VAL A 148 -11.91 -18.85 -12.08
CA VAL A 148 -10.77 -18.86 -11.14
C VAL A 148 -9.88 -20.05 -11.43
N THR A 149 -8.58 -19.80 -11.56
CA THR A 149 -7.54 -20.84 -11.67
C THR A 149 -6.55 -20.65 -10.53
N VAL A 150 -6.21 -21.74 -9.84
CA VAL A 150 -5.28 -21.71 -8.70
C VAL A 150 -4.03 -22.51 -9.06
N ALA A 151 -2.86 -21.92 -8.82
CA ALA A 151 -1.55 -22.55 -8.90
C ALA A 151 -0.88 -22.45 -7.53
N GLY A 152 -0.30 -23.56 -7.05
CA GLY A 152 0.35 -23.68 -5.74
C GLY A 152 1.76 -24.21 -5.87
#